data_AF-A0A645CFZ7-F1
#
_entry.id   AF-A0A645CFZ7-F1
#
_cell.length_a   1.000
_cell.length_b   1.000
_cell.length_c   1.000
_cell.angle_alpha   90.00
_cell.angle_beta   90.00
_cell.angle_gamma   90.00
#
_symmetry.space_group_name_H-M   'P 1'
#
loop_
_entity.id
_entity.type
_entity.pdbx_description
1 polymer ?
#
loop_
_entity_poly.entity_id
_entity_poly.type
_entity_poly.pdbx_seq_one_letter_code
_entity_poly.pdbx_strand_id
1 'polypeptide(L)' 'MLNGITQTIETPPVIINNRTMVPLRMVAEFLGMGVDWDGENRLVTITAK' A
#
# COMPACT_ATOMS: atom_id res chain seq x y z
N MET A 1 -2.13 10.96 8.55
CA MET A 1 -1.94 12.01 7.53
C MET A 1 -0.68 11.67 6.76
N LEU A 2 -0.75 11.64 5.43
CA LEU A 2 0.41 11.47 4.57
C LEU A 2 0.53 12.75 3.72
N ASN A 3 1.59 13.52 3.94
CA ASN A 3 1.82 14.82 3.32
C ASN A 3 0.63 15.81 3.38
N GLY A 4 -0.08 15.85 4.52
CA GLY A 4 -1.19 16.79 4.74
C GLY A 4 -2.55 16.34 4.19
N ILE A 5 -2.62 15.19 3.52
CA ILE A 5 -3.88 14.58 3.05
C ILE A 5 -4.30 13.47 4.02
N THR A 6 -5.59 13.47 4.38
CA THR A 6 -6.21 12.38 5.13
C THR A 6 -6.62 11.29 4.17
N GLN A 7 -5.76 10.29 3.98
CA GLN A 7 -6.19 9.02 3.40
C GLN A 7 -6.80 8.14 4.49
N THR A 8 -7.99 7.62 4.22
CA THR A 8 -8.59 6.56 5.03
C THR A 8 -7.81 5.28 4.78
N ILE A 9 -6.99 4.90 5.75
CA ILE A 9 -6.26 3.65 5.72
C ILE A 9 -7.17 2.60 6.35
N GLU A 10 -7.66 1.64 5.56
CA GLU A 10 -8.54 0.57 6.04
C GLU A 10 -7.83 -0.37 7.02
N THR A 11 -6.50 -0.49 6.92
CA THR A 11 -5.69 -1.35 7.79
C THR A 11 -4.57 -0.55 8.48
N PRO A 12 -4.61 -0.36 9.80
CA PRO A 12 -3.57 0.40 10.50
C PRO A 12 -2.20 -0.28 10.35
N PRO A 13 -1.11 0.50 10.31
CA PRO A 13 0.24 -0.05 10.36
C PRO A 13 0.45 -0.89 11.62
N VAL A 14 1.25 -1.96 11.52
CA VAL A 14 1.57 -2.86 12.64
C VAL A 14 3.07 -3.05 12.76
N ILE A 15 3.57 -3.29 13.97
CA ILE A 15 4.98 -3.59 14.20
C ILE A 15 5.15 -5.11 14.30
N ILE A 16 5.98 -5.68 13.44
CA ILE A 16 6.34 -7.10 13.43
C ILE A 16 7.86 -7.21 13.36
N ASN A 17 8.48 -7.96 14.29
CA ASN A 17 9.92 -8.17 14.32
C ASN A 17 10.74 -6.86 14.24
N ASN A 18 10.34 -5.86 15.04
CA ASN A 18 10.92 -4.51 15.05
C ASN A 18 10.87 -3.77 13.69
N ARG A 19 9.95 -4.14 12.81
CA ARG A 19 9.68 -3.45 11.54
C ARG A 19 8.23 -2.99 11.47
N THR A 20 8.02 -1.78 10.99
CA THR A 20 6.68 -1.26 10.73
C THR A 20 6.20 -1.77 9.39
N MET A 21 5.18 -2.63 9.41
CA MET A 21 4.46 -3.09 8.23
C MET A 21 3.38 -2.06 7.91
N VAL A 22 3.42 -1.55 6.68
CA VAL A 22 2.44 -0.60 6.15
C VAL A 22 1.70 -1.23 4.98
N PRO A 23 0.41 -0.89 4.76
CA PRO A 23 -0.33 -1.34 3.59
C PRO A 23 0.38 -0.99 2.28
N LEU A 24 0.74 -2.00 1.50
CA LEU A 24 1.48 -1.85 0.24
C LEU A 24 0.75 -0.93 -0.75
N ARG A 25 -0.56 -1.14 -0.94
CA ARG A 25 -1.39 -0.37 -1.88
C ARG A 25 -1.35 1.13 -1.57
N MET A 26 -1.49 1.48 -0.30
CA MET A 26 -1.44 2.89 0.15
C MET A 26 -0.12 3.55 -0.23
N VAL A 27 1.02 2.88 0.02
CA VAL A 27 2.34 3.42 -0.31
C VAL A 27 2.51 3.59 -1.82
N ALA A 28 2.12 2.57 -2.60
CA ALA A 28 2.26 2.60 -4.05
C ALA A 28 1.38 3.69 -4.71
N GLU A 29 0.09 3.78 -4.34
CA GLU A 29 -0.82 4.81 -4.85
C GLU A 29 -0.37 6.21 -4.46
N PHE A 30 0.15 6.37 -3.23
CA PHE A 30 0.72 7.64 -2.79
C PHE A 30 1.92 8.08 -3.63
N LEU A 31 2.74 7.13 -4.08
CA LEU A 31 3.85 7.39 -4.99
C LEU A 31 3.39 7.58 -6.45
N GLY A 32 2.08 7.60 -6.71
CA GLY A 32 1.52 7.75 -8.06
C GLY A 32 1.61 6.49 -8.93
N MET A 33 1.87 5.33 -8.31
CA MET A 33 1.95 4.05 -9.01
C MET A 33 0.58 3.38 -9.12
N GLY A 34 0.40 2.59 -10.18
CA GLY A 34 -0.75 1.70 -10.33
C GLY A 34 -0.54 0.39 -9.56
N VAL A 35 -1.59 -0.12 -8.92
CA VAL A 35 -1.59 -1.42 -8.23
C VAL A 35 -2.73 -2.26 -8.75
N ASP A 36 -2.43 -3.46 -9.25
CA ASP A 36 -3.41 -4.44 -9.71
C ASP A 36 -3.28 -5.74 -8.92
N TRP A 37 -4.43 -6.39 -8.67
CA TRP A 37 -4.52 -7.64 -7.92
C TRP A 37 -5.18 -8.72 -8.76
N ASP A 38 -4.41 -9.76 -9.06
CA ASP A 38 -4.90 -11.01 -9.61
C ASP A 38 -5.16 -12.00 -8.47
N GLY A 39 -6.44 -12.14 -8.10
CA GLY A 39 -6.87 -13.03 -7.03
C GLY A 39 -6.78 -14.51 -7.37
N GLU A 40 -6.80 -14.86 -8.65
CA GLU A 40 -6.70 -16.25 -9.11
C GLU A 40 -5.27 -16.76 -8.96
N ASN A 41 -4.30 -15.97 -9.42
CA ASN A 41 -2.88 -16.31 -9.34
C ASN A 41 -2.20 -15.85 -8.04
N ARG A 42 -2.94 -15.12 -7.18
CA ARG A 42 -2.43 -14.45 -5.97
C ARG A 42 -1.24 -13.54 -6.27
N LEU A 43 -1.34 -12.78 -7.35
CA LEU A 43 -0.27 -11.94 -7.87
C LEU A 43 -0.62 -10.46 -7.73
N VAL A 44 0.33 -9.68 -7.21
CA VAL A 44 0.25 -8.22 -7.16
C VAL A 44 1.16 -7.65 -8.24
N THR A 45 0.60 -6.82 -9.12
CA THR A 45 1.36 -6.09 -10.14
C THR A 45 1.44 -4.62 -9.74
N ILE A 46 2.65 -4.05 -9.79
CA ILE A 46 2.89 -2.62 -9.54
C ILE A 46 3.46 -2.00 -10.82
N THR A 47 2.84 -0.94 -11.32
CA THR A 47 3.26 -0.26 -12.54
C THR A 47 3.66 1.18 -12.22
N ALA A 48 4.89 1.56 -12.57
CA ALA A 48 5.33 2.94 -12.55
C ALA A 48 4.68 3.71 -13.71
N LYS A 49 4.26 4.94 -13.44
CA LYS A 49 3.69 5.84 -14.45
C LYS A 49 4.79 6.51 -15.27
#